data_AF-A0A6H9KLZ4-F1
#
_entry.id   AF-A0A6H9KLZ4-F1
#
_cell.length_a   1.000
_cell.length_b   1.000
_cell.length_c   1.000
_cell.angle_alpha   90.00
_cell.angle_beta   90.00
_cell.angle_gamma   90.00
#
_symmetry.space_group_name_H-M   'P 1'
#
loop_
_entity.id
_entity.type
_entity.pdbx_description
1 polymer ?
#
loop_
_entity_poly.entity_id
_entity_poly.type
_entity_poly.pdbx_seq_one_letter_code
_entity_poly.pdbx_strand_id
1 'polypeptide(L)' 'MSTKVFITELPNCDICKSNEKKEVTAKYDGLTIYGSWANMCEDCFQDYGKGLGTGQGQELILKASTKEVR' A
#
# COMPACT_ATOMS: atom_id res chain seq x y z
N MET A 1 -10.91 -9.80 -11.57
CA MET A 1 -9.71 -9.79 -10.72
C MET A 1 -9.73 -8.50 -9.90
N SER A 2 -9.50 -8.53 -8.58
CA SER A 2 -9.64 -7.35 -7.71
C SER A 2 -8.36 -6.52 -7.67
N THR A 3 -8.48 -5.20 -7.85
CA THR A 3 -7.40 -4.22 -7.68
C THR A 3 -7.35 -3.63 -6.28
N LYS A 4 -8.25 -4.05 -5.38
CA LYS A 4 -8.41 -3.53 -4.03
C LYS A 4 -8.35 -4.67 -3.02
N VAL A 5 -7.70 -4.42 -1.89
CA VAL A 5 -7.60 -5.30 -0.73
C VAL A 5 -8.03 -4.51 0.50
N PHE A 6 -8.85 -5.15 1.35
CA PHE A 6 -9.39 -4.52 2.54
C PHE A 6 -8.62 -4.98 3.78
N ILE A 7 -8.01 -4.06 4.51
CA ILE A 7 -7.15 -4.35 5.67
C ILE A 7 -7.63 -3.62 6.92
N THR A 8 -7.23 -4.10 8.10
CA THR A 8 -7.65 -3.54 9.40
C THR A 8 -6.75 -2.42 9.91
N GLU A 9 -5.54 -2.32 9.37
CA GLU A 9 -4.55 -1.29 9.69
C GLU A 9 -3.73 -1.02 8.44
N LEU A 10 -3.48 0.25 8.13
CA LEU A 10 -2.66 0.63 6.99
C LEU A 10 -1.17 0.56 7.37
N PRO A 11 -0.32 -0.18 6.63
CA PRO A 11 1.11 -0.22 6.91
C PRO A 11 1.77 1.11 6.55
N ASN A 12 3.01 1.30 6.99
CA ASN A 12 3.82 2.43 6.56
C ASN A 12 4.45 2.18 5.19
N CYS A 13 4.78 3.25 4.49
CA CYS A 13 5.50 3.18 3.23
C CYS A 13 6.95 2.73 3.46
N ASP A 14 7.32 1.60 2.86
CA ASP A 14 8.65 1.02 2.98
C ASP A 14 9.73 1.93 2.36
N ILE A 15 9.40 2.63 1.27
CA ILE A 15 10.32 3.54 0.57
C ILE A 15 10.56 4.84 1.35
N CYS A 16 9.49 5.48 1.87
CA CYS A 16 9.65 6.67 2.71
C CYS A 16 10.41 6.35 4.01
N LYS A 17 10.14 5.19 4.61
CA LYS A 17 10.83 4.72 5.81
C LYS A 17 12.33 4.54 5.59
N SER A 18 12.74 4.00 4.44
CA SER A 18 14.16 3.87 4.09
C SER A 18 14.88 5.19 3.85
N ASN A 19 14.16 6.26 3.49
CA ASN A 19 14.74 7.57 3.21
C ASN A 19 14.84 8.49 4.45
N GLU A 20 14.66 7.95 5.66
CA GLU A 20 14.59 8.67 6.94
C GLU A 20 13.55 9.81 6.98
N LYS A 21 12.68 9.86 5.96
CA LYS A 21 11.71 10.92 5.74
C LYS A 21 10.33 10.33 5.93
N LYS A 22 9.86 10.44 7.18
CA LYS A 22 8.45 10.52 7.56
C LYS A 22 7.71 9.17 7.62
N GLU A 23 6.94 8.99 8.70
CA GLU A 23 5.94 7.92 8.79
C GLU A 23 4.77 8.29 7.87
N VAL A 24 4.84 7.82 6.62
CA VAL A 24 3.77 8.00 5.65
C VAL A 24 3.03 6.69 5.51
N THR A 25 1.72 6.73 5.69
CA THR A 25 0.85 5.57 5.53
C THR A 25 0.82 5.12 4.06
N ALA A 26 0.96 3.83 3.82
CA ALA A 26 0.87 3.23 2.50
C ALA A 26 -0.59 3.16 2.04
N LYS A 27 -0.82 3.47 0.76
CA LYS A 27 -2.11 3.31 0.08
C LYS A 27 -2.10 2.12 -0.88
N TYR A 28 -0.92 1.62 -1.23
CA TYR A 28 -0.75 0.57 -2.22
C TYR A 28 0.23 -0.48 -1.72
N ASP A 29 -0.05 -1.74 -2.01
CA ASP A 29 0.92 -2.83 -1.92
C ASP A 29 1.19 -3.34 -3.33
N GLY A 30 2.43 -3.26 -3.78
CA GLY A 30 2.73 -3.53 -5.18
C GLY A 30 4.19 -3.87 -5.48
N LEU A 31 4.36 -4.53 -6.61
CA LEU A 31 5.62 -4.80 -7.25
C LEU A 31 6.24 -3.51 -7.76
N THR A 32 7.46 -3.25 -7.31
CA THR A 32 8.25 -2.12 -7.77
C THR A 32 8.90 -2.40 -9.13
N ILE A 33 9.37 -1.33 -9.79
CA ILE A 33 10.20 -1.42 -11.00
C ILE A 33 11.49 -2.23 -10.77
N TYR A 34 11.97 -2.31 -9.53
CA TYR A 34 13.16 -3.08 -9.13
C TYR A 34 12.87 -4.58 -8.89
N GLY A 35 11.60 -4.99 -8.93
CA GLY A 35 11.20 -6.39 -8.81
C GLY A 35 10.94 -6.89 -7.39
N SER A 36 11.13 -6.06 -6.37
CA SER A 36 10.66 -6.33 -5.01
C SER A 36 9.23 -5.83 -4.81
N TRP A 37 8.46 -6.49 -3.94
CA TRP A 37 7.20 -5.98 -3.43
C TRP A 37 7.45 -4.99 -2.29
N ALA A 38 6.62 -3.94 -2.21
CA ALA A 38 6.70 -2.94 -1.16
C ALA A 38 5.34 -2.28 -0.91
N ASN A 39 5.12 -1.88 0.35
CA ASN A 39 4.04 -0.98 0.73
C ASN A 39 4.45 0.45 0.36
N MET A 40 3.63 1.12 -0.43
CA MET A 40 3.93 2.43 -1.00
C MET A 40 2.83 3.43 -0.68
N CYS A 41 3.25 4.65 -0.33
CA CYS A 41 2.37 5.81 -0.39
C CYS A 41 2.06 6.13 -1.86
N GLU A 42 1.16 7.09 -2.10
CA GLU A 42 0.75 7.46 -3.45
C GLU A 42 1.90 7.91 -4.35
N ASP A 43 2.75 8.80 -3.85
CA ASP A 43 3.90 9.32 -4.59
C ASP A 43 4.89 8.20 -4.93
N CYS A 44 5.25 7.36 -3.95
CA CYS A 44 6.17 6.24 -4.15
C CYS A 44 5.61 5.19 -5.12
N PHE A 45 4.29 4.99 -5.13
CA PHE A 45 3.65 4.08 -6.07
C PHE A 45 3.65 4.66 -7.49
N GLN A 46 3.50 5.97 -7.66
CA GLN A 46 3.62 6.62 -8.97
C GLN A 46 5.06 6.58 -9.50
N ASP A 47 6.04 6.78 -8.63
CA ASP A 47 7.46 6.80 -9.02
C ASP A 47 8.02 5.39 -9.29
N TYR A 48 7.66 4.41 -8.46
CA TYR A 48 8.29 3.09 -8.46
C TYR A 48 7.33 1.91 -8.70
N GLY A 49 6.01 2.11 -8.63
CA GLY A 49 5.03 1.04 -8.80
C GLY A 49 4.82 0.64 -10.25
N LYS A 50 4.47 -0.63 -10.48
CA LYS A 50 4.14 -1.17 -11.82
C LYS A 50 2.65 -1.05 -12.20
N GLY A 51 1.83 -0.42 -11.36
CA GLY A 51 0.39 -0.32 -11.54
C GLY A 51 -0.42 -1.35 -10.75
N LEU A 52 -1.75 -1.32 -10.92
CA LEU A 52 -2.69 -2.19 -10.21
C LEU A 52 -3.10 -3.38 -11.07
N GLY A 53 -3.11 -4.57 -10.48
CA GLY A 53 -3.44 -5.81 -11.16
C GLY A 53 -2.81 -7.03 -10.52
N THR A 54 -3.27 -8.22 -10.93
CA THR A 54 -2.69 -9.49 -10.47
C THR A 54 -1.21 -9.56 -10.86
N GLY A 55 -0.33 -9.76 -9.87
CA GLY A 55 1.12 -9.76 -10.08
C GLY A 55 1.75 -8.36 -10.23
N GLN A 56 0.97 -7.28 -10.06
CA GLN A 56 1.44 -5.90 -10.12
C GLN A 56 1.22 -5.15 -8.82
N GLY A 57 -0.03 -5.03 -8.35
CA GLY A 57 -0.31 -4.29 -7.12
C GLY A 57 -1.79 -4.14 -6.81
N GLN A 58 -2.08 -3.73 -5.58
CA GLN A 58 -3.41 -3.60 -5.02
C GLN A 58 -3.51 -2.34 -4.16
N GLU A 59 -4.65 -1.67 -4.21
CA GLU A 59 -5.00 -0.55 -3.34
C GLU A 59 -5.46 -1.07 -1.98
N LEU A 60 -4.89 -0.51 -0.91
CA LEU A 60 -5.17 -0.84 0.47
C LEU A 60 -6.33 0.02 0.98
N ILE A 61 -7.46 -0.63 1.28
CA ILE A 61 -8.64 0.03 1.82
C ILE A 61 -8.80 -0.34 3.28
N LEU A 62 -8.72 0.65 4.15
CA LEU A 62 -8.96 0.45 5.58
C LEU A 62 -10.42 0.04 5.81
N LYS A 63 -10.65 -1.16 6.34
CA LYS A 63 -11.95 -1.55 6.86
C LYS A 63 -12.22 -0.70 8.09
N ALA A 64 -13.27 0.11 8.03
CA ALA A 64 -13.82 0.69 9.24
C ALA A 64 -14.18 -0.48 10.17
N SER A 65 -13.50 -0.58 11.32
CA SER A 65 -13.86 -1.51 12.36
C SER A 65 -15.21 -1.05 12.91
N THR A 66 -16.29 -1.60 12.37
CA THR A 66 -17.59 -1.58 13.05
C THR A 66 -17.39 -2.28 14.38
N LYS A 67 -17.13 -1.50 15.44
CA LYS A 67 -17.42 -1.94 16.79
C LYS A 67 -18.93 -2.16 16.83
N GLU A 68 -19.36 -3.40 16.62
CA GLU A 68 -20.70 -3.81 17.03
C GLU A 68 -20.77 -3.63 18.55
N VAL A 69 -21.43 -2.55 18.97
CA VAL A 69 -21.83 -2.32 20.35
C VAL A 69 -22.87 -3.38 20.68
N ARG A 70 -22.48 -4.37 21.50
CA ARG A 70 -23.39 -5.31 22.15
C ARG A 70 -23.78 -4.80 23.53
#